data_AF-A0A6V7M3M8-F1
#
_entry.id   AF-A0A6V7M3M8-F1
#
_cell.length_a   1.000
_cell.length_b   1.000
_cell.length_c   1.000
_cell.angle_alpha   90.00
_cell.angle_beta   90.00
_cell.angle_gamma   90.00
#
_symmetry.space_group_name_H-M   'P 1'
#
loop_
_entity.id
_entity.type
_entity.pdbx_description
1 polymer ?
#
loop_
_entity_poly.entity_id
_entity_poly.type
_entity_poly.pdbx_seq_one_letter_code
_entity_poly.pdbx_strand_id
1 'polypeptide(L)' 'MVEDRKGLCYENKVILAPMVRIGTLPMRLLALDYGADIVYTEELVDFKMLRSIRREN' A
#
# COMPACT_ATOMS: atom_id res chain seq x y z
N MET A 1 20.89 -15.25 4.31
CA MET A 1 19.79 -15.63 3.41
C MET A 1 19.39 -14.38 2.66
N VAL A 2 19.83 -14.25 1.41
CA VAL A 2 19.59 -13.07 0.59
C VAL A 2 18.14 -13.14 0.13
N GLU A 3 17.28 -12.26 0.65
CA GLU A 3 15.91 -12.16 0.18
C GLU A 3 15.94 -11.72 -1.29
N ASP A 4 15.40 -12.56 -2.17
CA ASP A 4 15.06 -12.20 -3.54
C ASP A 4 14.19 -10.94 -3.49
N ARG A 5 14.76 -9.78 -3.84
CA ARG A 5 13.98 -8.59 -4.21
C ARG A 5 13.30 -8.86 -5.54
N LYS A 6 12.34 -9.79 -5.56
CA LYS A 6 11.41 -9.91 -6.70
C LYS A 6 10.69 -8.58 -6.80
N GLY A 7 10.86 -7.91 -7.93
CA GLY A 7 10.08 -6.72 -8.26
C GLY A 7 8.58 -7.05 -8.20
N LEU A 8 7.76 -6.03 -7.94
CA LEU A 8 6.32 -6.21 -7.90
C LEU A 8 5.83 -6.67 -9.28
N CYS A 9 5.24 -7.87 -9.35
CA CYS A 9 4.62 -8.38 -10.57
C CYS A 9 3.13 -7.98 -10.57
N TYR A 10 2.69 -7.29 -11.62
CA TYR A 10 1.32 -6.78 -11.74
C TYR A 10 0.39 -7.65 -12.59
N GLU A 11 0.92 -8.68 -13.24
CA GLU A 11 0.11 -9.57 -14.10
C GLU A 11 -0.76 -10.52 -13.26
N ASN A 12 -2.05 -10.63 -13.62
CA ASN A 12 -3.02 -11.53 -13.00
C ASN A 12 -3.12 -11.40 -11.47
N LYS A 13 -3.05 -10.16 -10.96
CA LYS A 13 -3.10 -9.86 -9.53
C LYS A 13 -4.46 -9.33 -9.08
N VAL A 14 -4.87 -9.69 -7.86
CA VAL A 14 -6.00 -9.06 -7.19
C VAL A 14 -5.49 -7.83 -6.45
N ILE A 15 -5.95 -6.66 -6.87
CA ILE A 15 -5.41 -5.37 -6.41
C ILE A 15 -6.50 -4.55 -5.71
N LEU A 16 -6.22 -4.08 -4.49
CA LEU A 16 -7.05 -3.07 -3.84
C LEU A 16 -6.77 -1.69 -4.46
N ALA A 17 -7.79 -1.12 -5.11
CA ALA A 17 -7.74 0.21 -5.70
C ALA A 17 -7.57 1.33 -4.65
N PRO A 18 -6.98 2.48 -5.02
CA PRO A 18 -6.89 3.63 -4.12
C PRO A 18 -8.26 4.20 -3.82
N MET A 19 -8.58 4.35 -2.53
CA MET A 19 -9.84 4.93 -2.06
C MET A 19 -9.55 5.95 -0.96
N VAL A 20 -9.88 7.21 -1.18
CA VAL A 20 -9.67 8.30 -0.21
C VAL A 20 -10.46 8.01 1.07
N ARG A 21 -9.85 8.20 2.25
CA ARG A 21 -10.37 7.84 3.59
C ARG A 21 -10.46 6.34 3.90
N ILE A 22 -10.78 5.50 2.92
CA ILE A 22 -10.95 4.06 3.12
C ILE A 22 -9.58 3.35 3.14
N GLY A 23 -8.66 3.74 2.26
CA GLY A 23 -7.34 3.12 2.06
C GLY A 23 -6.29 3.40 3.15
N THR A 24 -6.73 3.58 4.40
CA THR A 24 -5.83 3.71 5.57
C THR A 24 -5.20 2.36 5.93
N LEU A 25 -4.26 2.33 6.89
CA LEU A 25 -3.51 1.11 7.25
C LEU A 25 -4.41 -0.10 7.59
N PRO A 26 -5.47 0.01 8.42
CA PRO A 26 -6.27 -1.15 8.82
C PRO A 26 -6.94 -1.84 7.62
N MET A 27 -7.50 -1.06 6.69
CA MET A 27 -8.16 -1.61 5.51
C MET A 27 -7.18 -2.34 4.58
N ARG A 28 -5.96 -1.82 4.46
CA ARG A 28 -4.92 -2.47 3.64
C ARG A 28 -4.47 -3.80 4.23
N LEU A 29 -4.30 -3.87 5.55
CA LEU A 29 -3.97 -5.11 6.23
C LEU A 29 -5.11 -6.14 6.07
N LEU A 30 -6.35 -5.69 6.26
CA LEU A 30 -7.53 -6.54 6.08
C LEU A 30 -7.65 -7.09 4.65
N ALA A 31 -7.37 -6.27 3.63
CA ALA A 31 -7.39 -6.72 2.24
C ALA A 31 -6.32 -7.78 1.95
N LEU A 32 -5.12 -7.66 2.57
CA LEU A 32 -4.08 -8.68 2.48
C LEU A 32 -4.55 -9.98 3.16
N ASP A 33 -5.20 -9.91 4.33
CA ASP A 33 -5.74 -11.08 5.03
C ASP A 33 -6.82 -11.81 4.20
N TYR A 34 -7.57 -11.06 3.38
CA TYR A 34 -8.58 -11.63 2.46
C TYR A 34 -8.03 -12.01 1.08
N GLY A 35 -6.71 -11.96 0.86
CA GLY A 35 -6.07 -12.48 -0.36
C GLY A 35 -5.83 -11.48 -1.48
N ALA A 36 -5.76 -10.17 -1.19
CA ALA A 36 -5.22 -9.21 -2.13
C ALA A 36 -3.71 -9.40 -2.31
N ASP A 37 -3.23 -9.40 -3.56
CA ASP A 37 -1.79 -9.46 -3.87
C ASP A 37 -1.10 -8.10 -3.69
N ILE A 38 -1.81 -7.02 -4.05
CA ILE A 38 -1.28 -5.65 -4.04
C ILE A 38 -2.33 -4.72 -3.44
N VAL A 39 -1.91 -3.80 -2.58
CA VAL A 39 -2.81 -2.84 -1.93
C VAL A 39 -2.29 -1.41 -2.07
N TYR A 40 -3.08 -0.56 -2.74
CA TYR A 40 -2.78 0.88 -2.82
C TYR A 40 -3.22 1.61 -1.55
N THR A 41 -2.49 2.69 -1.23
CA THR A 41 -2.92 3.66 -0.22
C THR A 41 -4.00 4.58 -0.77
N GLU A 42 -4.61 5.35 0.12
CA GLU A 42 -5.36 6.53 -0.29
C GLU A 42 -4.50 7.51 -1.10
N GLU A 43 -5.17 8.35 -1.90
CA GLU A 43 -4.53 9.46 -2.58
C GLU A 43 -4.00 10.47 -1.55
N LEU A 44 -2.70 10.74 -1.61
CA LEU A 44 -2.04 11.72 -0.75
C LEU A 44 -1.49 12.86 -1.61
N VAL A 45 -1.86 14.09 -1.25
CA VAL A 45 -1.36 15.30 -1.90
C VAL A 45 0.13 15.46 -1.60
N ASP A 46 0.92 15.63 -2.66
CA ASP A 46 2.37 15.82 -2.63
C ASP A 46 2.81 16.97 -1.71
N PHE A 47 2.15 18.13 -1.76
CA PHE A 47 2.43 19.27 -0.89
C PHE A 47 2.31 18.95 0.60
N LYS A 48 1.44 17.99 0.96
CA LYS A 48 1.31 17.51 2.33
C LYS A 48 2.43 16.54 2.67
N MET A 49 2.78 15.64 1.75
CA MET A 49 3.88 14.67 1.94
C MET A 49 5.25 15.35 2.05
N LEU A 50 5.51 16.42 1.29
CA LEU A 50 6.75 17.20 1.37
C LEU A 50 7.02 17.80 2.75
N ARG A 51 5.97 18.04 3.55
CA ARG A 51 6.06 18.60 4.90
C ARG A 51 6.09 17.53 5.99
N SER A 52 5.98 16.25 5.62
CA SER A 52 5.97 15.13 6.55
C SER A 52 7.38 14.72 6.95
N ILE A 53 7.52 14.23 8.17
CA ILE A 53 8.75 13.59 8.68
C ILE A 53 8.48 12.11 8.91
N ARG A 54 9.39 11.25 8.44
CA ARG A 54 9.32 9.81 8.75
C ARG A 54 9.56 9.64 10.25
N ARG A 55 8.59 9.01 10.92
CA ARG A 55 8.72 8.53 12.29
C ARG A 55 8.53 7.02 12.30
N GLU A 56 9.41 6.32 12.98
CA GLU A 56 9.30 4.89 13.21
C GLU A 56 8.31 4.67 14.36
N ASN A 57 7.40 3.71 14.17
CA ASN A 57 6.47 3.27 15.22
C ASN A 57 7.13 2.26 16.13
#